data_AF-A0A067JHV2-F1
#
_entry.id   AF-A0A067JHV2-F1
#
_cell.length_a   1.000
_cell.length_b   1.000
_cell.length_c   1.000
_cell.angle_alpha   90.00
_cell.angle_beta   90.00
_cell.angle_gamma   90.00
#
_symmetry.space_group_name_H-M   'P 1'
#
loop_
_entity.id
_entity.type
_entity.pdbx_description
1 polymer ?
#
loop_
_entity_poly.entity_id
_entity_poly.type
_entity_poly.pdbx_seq_one_letter_code
_entity_poly.pdbx_strand_id
1 'polypeptide(L)'
;MATIACGLAAGFCYSKSRVDGLKPINYSAATPRRMVAVRAEAQAINPEIRKDEEKVVDSVLVAELSKPLTPYCRCWRSGTFPLCDGSHVKHNKATGDNVGPLLLKKQKE
;
A
#
# COMPACT_ATOMS: atom_id res chain seq x y z
N MET A 1 58.10 25.70 6.53
CA MET A 1 58.73 27.00 6.20
C MET A 1 58.11 27.47 4.90
N ALA A 2 57.30 28.55 4.99
CA ALA A 2 56.90 29.49 3.93
C ALA A 2 56.05 28.93 2.75
N THR A 3 55.04 29.57 2.17
CA THR A 3 54.47 30.95 2.23
C THR A 3 53.12 30.91 1.46
N ILE A 4 52.02 31.39 2.02
CA ILE A 4 51.26 32.64 1.69
C ILE A 4 50.78 32.79 0.22
N ALA A 5 49.45 32.85 0.01
CA ALA A 5 48.70 34.02 -0.54
C ALA A 5 47.24 33.61 -0.87
N CYS A 6 46.25 34.29 -0.28
CA CYS A 6 45.40 35.33 -0.92
C CYS A 6 44.37 34.72 -1.90
N GLY A 7 43.05 34.74 -1.71
CA GLY A 7 42.19 35.70 -1.05
C GLY A 7 41.15 36.15 -2.09
N LEU A 8 39.87 35.80 -1.94
CA LEU A 8 38.76 36.49 -2.60
C LEU A 8 37.51 36.36 -1.72
N ALA A 9 37.19 37.46 -1.04
CA ALA A 9 35.92 37.67 -0.37
C ALA A 9 35.16 38.81 -1.04
N ALA A 10 33.85 38.61 -1.08
CA ALA A 10 32.76 39.58 -1.11
C ALA A 10 32.44 40.32 -2.43
N GLY A 11 31.18 40.15 -2.83
CA GLY A 11 30.34 41.31 -3.12
C GLY A 11 29.12 40.99 -3.98
N PHE A 12 27.95 40.82 -3.37
CA PHE A 12 26.76 41.51 -3.89
C PHE A 12 25.82 41.88 -2.74
N CYS A 13 25.37 43.12 -2.81
CA CYS A 13 24.71 43.86 -1.74
C CYS A 13 23.26 43.42 -1.52
N TYR A 14 22.78 43.47 -0.28
CA TYR A 14 21.37 43.76 -0.05
C TYR A 14 21.18 44.69 1.14
N SER A 15 20.15 45.52 0.98
CA SER A 15 19.91 46.80 1.61
C SER A 15 19.84 46.79 3.15
N LYS A 16 20.42 47.84 3.73
CA LYS A 16 20.31 48.24 5.13
C LYS A 16 18.90 48.78 5.37
N SER A 17 18.06 48.02 6.06
CA SER A 17 16.86 48.55 6.71
C SER A 17 16.99 48.31 8.22
N ARG A 18 17.22 49.40 8.95
CA ARG A 18 17.08 49.44 10.41
C ARG A 18 15.60 49.20 10.73
N VAL A 19 15.31 48.11 11.42
CA VAL A 19 14.02 47.94 12.09
C VAL A 19 14.24 48.16 13.58
N ASP A 20 13.87 49.36 14.03
CA ASP A 20 13.70 49.65 15.44
C ASP A 20 12.48 48.88 15.97
N GLY A 21 12.66 48.18 17.10
CA GLY A 21 11.56 47.76 17.97
C GLY A 21 10.86 46.44 17.65
N LEU A 22 11.51 45.30 17.93
CA LEU A 22 10.79 44.07 18.27
C LEU A 22 10.72 43.93 19.79
N LYS A 23 9.51 44.08 20.35
CA LYS A 23 9.18 43.59 21.69
C LYS A 23 9.19 42.05 21.64
N PRO A 24 9.72 41.35 22.66
CA PRO A 24 9.64 39.89 22.70
C PRO A 24 8.17 39.49 22.88
N ILE A 25 7.59 38.96 21.81
CA ILE A 25 6.33 38.21 21.88
C ILE A 25 6.67 36.89 22.58
N ASN A 26 6.10 36.70 23.77
CA ASN A 26 6.10 35.41 24.45
C ASN A 26 5.35 34.41 23.57
N TYR A 27 6.08 33.67 22.74
CA TYR A 27 5.56 32.48 22.09
C TYR A 27 5.27 31.47 23.20
N SER A 28 4.01 31.37 23.60
CA SER A 28 3.52 30.26 24.41
C SER A 28 4.03 28.97 23.77
N ALA A 29 4.84 28.23 24.52
CA ALA A 29 5.49 27.02 24.06
C ALA A 29 4.45 26.10 23.42
N ALA A 30 4.57 25.89 22.10
CA ALA A 30 3.70 24.98 21.38
C ALA A 30 3.87 23.57 21.99
N THR A 31 2.80 23.04 22.58
CA THR A 31 2.76 21.67 23.07
C THR A 31 3.18 20.72 21.96
N PRO A 32 4.11 19.78 22.20
CA PRO A 32 4.58 18.87 21.17
C PRO A 32 3.41 18.01 20.71
N ARG A 33 3.04 18.14 19.43
CA ARG A 33 2.08 17.23 18.80
C ARG A 33 2.72 15.84 18.78
N ARG A 34 2.14 14.91 19.56
CA ARG A 34 2.57 13.51 19.57
C ARG A 34 2.28 12.90 18.20
N MET A 35 3.31 12.76 17.37
CA MET A 35 3.20 12.03 16.10
C MET A 35 3.14 10.53 16.41
N VAL A 36 2.10 9.87 15.93
CA VAL A 36 1.96 8.41 15.97
C VAL A 36 2.35 7.88 14.58
N ALA A 37 3.39 7.06 14.52
CA ALA A 37 3.74 6.34 13.30
C ALA A 37 2.77 5.17 13.12
N VAL A 38 1.95 5.22 12.06
CA VAL A 38 1.12 4.08 11.64
C VAL A 38 1.92 3.30 10.60
N ARG A 39 2.29 2.05 10.91
CA ARG A 39 2.86 1.15 9.90
C ARG A 39 1.72 0.58 9.05
N ALA A 40 1.60 1.07 7.83
CA ALA A 40 0.82 0.41 6.79
C ALA A 40 1.69 -0.68 6.17
N GLU A 41 1.58 -1.91 6.64
CA GLU A 41 2.20 -3.05 5.96
C GLU A 41 1.33 -3.43 4.75
N ALA A 42 1.94 -3.53 3.57
CA ALA A 42 1.25 -4.03 2.38
C ALA A 42 0.84 -5.48 2.63
N GLN A 43 -0.46 -5.74 2.75
CA GLN A 43 -0.98 -7.08 3.01
C GLN A 43 -0.82 -7.96 1.77
N ALA A 44 -0.29 -9.17 1.95
CA ALA A 44 -0.23 -10.16 0.88
C ALA A 44 -1.64 -10.54 0.41
N ILE A 45 -1.79 -10.78 -0.91
CA ILE A 45 -3.07 -11.18 -1.50
C ILE A 45 -3.53 -12.52 -0.94
N ASN A 46 -2.63 -13.49 -0.84
CA ASN A 46 -2.86 -14.80 -0.22
C ASN A 46 -2.34 -14.78 1.24
N PRO A 47 -3.20 -14.83 2.27
CA PRO A 47 -2.79 -14.88 3.66
C PRO A 47 -2.43 -16.28 4.15
N GLU A 48 -3.21 -17.32 3.84
CA GLU A 48 -3.04 -18.66 4.45
C GLU A 48 -2.97 -19.86 3.49
N ILE A 49 -3.37 -19.73 2.22
CA ILE A 49 -3.58 -20.88 1.34
C ILE A 49 -2.23 -21.41 0.82
N ARG A 50 -1.89 -22.68 1.09
CA ARG A 50 -0.76 -23.43 0.49
C ARG A 50 0.57 -22.65 0.50
N LYS A 51 0.98 -22.18 1.69
CA LYS A 51 2.18 -21.32 1.88
C LYS A 51 3.52 -22.05 1.79
N ASP A 52 3.47 -23.37 1.85
CA ASP A 52 4.57 -24.28 1.57
C ASP A 52 4.94 -24.32 0.08
N GLU A 53 4.03 -23.92 -0.80
CA GLU A 53 4.29 -23.84 -2.23
C GLU A 53 4.81 -22.46 -2.64
N GLU A 54 5.93 -22.43 -3.37
CA GLU A 54 6.50 -21.20 -3.92
C GLU A 54 5.51 -20.48 -4.86
N LYS A 55 4.71 -21.27 -5.60
CA LYS A 55 3.70 -20.78 -6.53
C LYS A 55 2.52 -21.73 -6.59
N VAL A 56 1.41 -21.29 -6.02
CA VAL A 56 0.14 -22.02 -6.03
C VAL A 56 -0.52 -21.89 -7.40
N VAL A 57 -0.76 -23.03 -8.07
CA VAL A 57 -1.42 -23.14 -9.37
C VAL A 57 -2.48 -24.25 -9.31
N ASP A 58 -3.65 -24.00 -9.89
CA ASP A 58 -4.73 -24.98 -10.02
C ASP A 58 -5.08 -25.17 -11.50
N SER A 59 -5.08 -26.43 -11.94
CA SER A 59 -5.42 -26.84 -13.32
C SER A 59 -6.76 -27.56 -13.30
N VAL A 60 -7.64 -27.21 -14.24
CA VAL A 60 -8.99 -27.76 -14.34
C VAL A 60 -9.28 -28.13 -15.78
N LEU A 61 -9.71 -29.36 -16.01
CA LEU A 61 -10.22 -29.79 -17.31
C LEU A 61 -11.69 -29.37 -17.43
N VAL A 62 -11.99 -28.54 -18.42
CA VAL A 62 -13.36 -28.00 -18.63
C VAL A 62 -14.39 -29.11 -18.87
N ALA A 63 -13.97 -30.24 -19.44
CA ALA A 63 -14.82 -31.40 -19.67
C ALA A 63 -15.36 -32.04 -18.37
N GLU A 64 -14.56 -32.02 -17.30
CA GLU A 64 -14.87 -32.64 -16.00
C GLU A 64 -15.80 -31.79 -15.12
N LEU A 65 -16.16 -30.58 -15.57
CA LEU A 65 -17.11 -29.74 -14.84
C LEU A 65 -18.49 -30.42 -14.82
N SER A 66 -18.95 -30.77 -13.62
CA SER A 66 -20.27 -31.37 -13.38
C SER A 66 -21.40 -30.36 -13.45
N LYS A 67 -21.13 -29.11 -13.10
CA LYS A 67 -22.11 -28.01 -13.11
C LYS A 67 -22.02 -27.20 -14.40
N PRO A 68 -23.14 -26.69 -14.93
CA PRO A 68 -23.14 -25.83 -16.11
C PRO A 68 -22.39 -24.51 -15.87
N LEU A 69 -22.32 -24.05 -14.62
CA LEU A 69 -21.60 -22.86 -14.20
C LEU A 69 -20.84 -23.19 -12.92
N THR A 70 -19.51 -23.08 -12.96
CA THR A 70 -18.65 -23.34 -11.80
C THR A 70 -17.82 -22.09 -11.47
N PRO A 71 -17.99 -21.51 -10.26
CA PRO A 71 -17.26 -20.32 -9.86
C PRO A 71 -15.90 -20.68 -9.21
N TYR A 72 -14.83 -20.10 -9.71
CA TYR A 72 -13.46 -20.23 -9.19
C TYR A 72 -13.02 -18.98 -8.44
N CYS A 73 -12.31 -19.19 -7.32
CA CYS A 73 -11.87 -18.13 -6.44
C CYS A 73 -10.73 -17.31 -7.08
N ARG A 74 -10.80 -15.99 -6.93
CA ARG A 74 -9.69 -15.06 -7.24
C ARG A 74 -9.28 -14.20 -6.05
N CYS A 75 -9.99 -14.32 -4.93
CA CYS A 75 -9.78 -13.49 -3.75
C CYS A 75 -8.84 -14.11 -2.70
N TRP A 76 -8.47 -15.39 -2.83
CA TRP A 76 -7.65 -16.11 -1.85
C TRP A 76 -8.20 -16.08 -0.42
N ARG A 77 -9.54 -16.04 -0.26
CA ARG A 77 -10.24 -16.13 1.03
C ARG A 77 -11.22 -17.30 1.12
N SER A 78 -11.31 -18.10 0.04
CA SER A 78 -12.27 -19.21 0.00
C SER A 78 -11.81 -20.36 0.87
N GLY A 79 -12.69 -20.87 1.73
CA GLY A 79 -12.44 -22.09 2.50
C GLY A 79 -12.46 -23.36 1.64
N THR A 80 -13.01 -23.29 0.42
CA THR A 80 -13.05 -24.39 -0.56
C THR A 80 -12.16 -24.11 -1.77
N PHE A 81 -11.11 -23.30 -1.58
CA PHE A 81 -10.14 -22.98 -2.64
C PHE A 81 -9.66 -24.27 -3.34
N PRO A 82 -9.70 -24.34 -4.69
CA PRO A 82 -9.78 -23.24 -5.66
C PRO A 82 -11.19 -22.75 -6.03
N LEU A 83 -12.25 -23.36 -5.49
CA LEU A 83 -13.63 -22.94 -5.78
C LEU A 83 -14.02 -21.68 -5.00
N CYS A 84 -15.01 -20.95 -5.49
CA CYS A 84 -15.58 -19.81 -4.78
C CYS A 84 -16.72 -20.25 -3.86
N ASP A 85 -16.62 -19.86 -2.58
CA ASP A 85 -17.62 -20.07 -1.52
C ASP A 85 -18.39 -18.79 -1.15
N GLY A 86 -18.10 -17.66 -1.81
CA GLY A 86 -18.68 -16.35 -1.50
C GLY A 86 -17.87 -15.49 -0.53
N SER A 87 -16.72 -15.96 -0.03
CA SER A 87 -15.87 -15.21 0.92
C SER A 87 -15.36 -13.87 0.38
N HIS A 88 -15.32 -13.67 -0.95
CA HIS A 88 -15.00 -12.39 -1.58
C HIS A 88 -15.96 -11.26 -1.15
N VAL A 89 -17.23 -11.55 -0.83
CA VAL A 89 -18.20 -10.53 -0.37
C VAL A 89 -17.77 -9.95 0.99
N LYS A 90 -17.34 -10.82 1.92
CA LYS A 90 -16.86 -10.40 3.23
C LYS A 90 -15.58 -9.58 3.11
N HIS A 91 -14.65 -10.03 2.25
CA HIS A 91 -13.42 -9.31 1.93
C HIS A 91 -13.72 -7.90 1.39
N ASN A 92 -14.50 -7.81 0.32
CA ASN A 92 -14.88 -6.53 -0.31
C ASN A 92 -15.52 -5.56 0.70
N LYS A 93 -16.42 -6.06 1.55
CA LYS A 93 -17.06 -5.22 2.58
C LYS A 93 -16.08 -4.71 3.63
N ALA A 94 -15.09 -5.52 4.01
CA ALA A 94 -14.12 -5.16 5.05
C ALA A 94 -13.00 -4.23 4.53
N THR A 95 -12.58 -4.41 3.28
CA THR A 95 -11.44 -3.69 2.69
C THR A 95 -11.83 -2.56 1.74
N GLY A 96 -13.09 -2.52 1.29
CA GLY A 96 -13.54 -1.64 0.21
C GLY A 96 -13.13 -2.12 -1.19
N ASP A 97 -12.72 -3.38 -1.32
CA ASP A 97 -12.31 -4.02 -2.58
C ASP A 97 -13.52 -4.42 -3.45
N ASN A 98 -13.28 -4.81 -4.70
CA ASN A 98 -14.29 -5.14 -5.70
C ASN A 98 -14.03 -6.45 -6.45
N VAL A 99 -13.28 -7.38 -5.84
CA VAL A 99 -12.97 -8.66 -6.46
C VAL A 99 -14.17 -9.60 -6.54
N GLY A 100 -14.13 -10.53 -7.50
CA GLY A 100 -15.17 -11.55 -7.70
C GLY A 100 -14.63 -12.80 -8.37
N PRO A 101 -15.41 -13.90 -8.41
CA PRO A 101 -14.96 -15.18 -8.95
C PRO A 101 -14.80 -15.15 -10.48
N LEU A 102 -14.03 -16.10 -11.00
CA LEU A 102 -14.05 -16.47 -12.41
C LEU A 102 -15.16 -17.49 -12.64
N LEU A 103 -16.09 -17.21 -13.56
CA LEU A 103 -17.19 -18.12 -13.85
C LEU A 103 -16.87 -18.97 -15.08
N LEU A 104 -16.65 -20.27 -14.88
CA LEU A 104 -16.48 -21.22 -15.97
C LEU A 104 -17.83 -21.79 -16.37
N LYS A 105 -18.22 -21.54 -17.63
CA LYS A 105 -19.45 -22.08 -18.23
C LYS A 105 -19.11 -23.31 -19.04
N LYS A 106 -19.77 -24.43 -18.76
CA LYS A 106 -19.78 -25.58 -19.67
C LYS A 106 -20.66 -25.20 -20.85
N GLN A 107 -20.09 -25.20 -22.05
CA GLN A 107 -20.90 -25.05 -23.27
C GLN A 107 -21.88 -26.22 -23.31
N LYS A 108 -23.15 -25.92 -23.56
CA LYS A 108 -24.11 -26.97 -23.92
C LYS A 108 -23.72 -27.43 -25.32
N GLU A 109 -23.48 -28.72 -25.47
CA GLU A 109 -23.35 -29.35 -26.79
C GLU A 109 -24.64 -29.18 -27.60
#